data_AF-A0A6A4G9E3-F1
#
_entry.id   AF-A0A6A4G9E3-F1
#
_cell.length_a   1.000
_cell.length_b   1.000
_cell.length_c   1.000
_cell.angle_alpha   90.00
_cell.angle_beta   90.00
_cell.angle_gamma   90.00
#
_symmetry.space_group_name_H-M   'P 1'
#
loop_
_entity.id
_entity.type
_entity.pdbx_description
1 polymer ?
#
loop_
_entity_poly.entity_id
_entity_poly.type
_entity_poly.pdbx_seq_one_letter_code
_entity_poly.pdbx_strand_id
1 'polypeptide(L)'
;MARSKTVARKAKSATRDVYGEGKKLAAERKKNKAKIKAKGKAKHAAKLAKQEKKRQAKSLDEPQNEDDDGFIEFNADENEVQKSSNKEKEPQKEEHEAPTLEVRPWMRHKQGYFNSNVYTCLHEEIMDFVSFISPTEQELSSRVELIGEMRDIVKSLWPEATVETFGSHYTQMFLPQSDIDMVLFGVPEGKAPLFKLAQCLEEKELVSYLEVIDKARIPIVKMVHKASDIHVDVSFNVAGGLATGDLVKHYMRVYPSFRPLTLVLKYFMTQRGLNETYTGGVGSFLLQMMVVSFLQHHGRALGAEHDDPKFNNLGQLLMGFFTLYGRDFNYTDLAISVRNGGSYFYKEDRRWYDDSRPFLISMENPNEPSLDIGKNSYEMRTVKRSFEYARLVLQHEINRHGQFNALPGSILGTIIQADSNLVKREPPESFGYDILHHDPEKKAEIRKRYEMRRDEEASKKRATEAAKNNRQNGTNEPPYKRWRGRTSRAY
;
A
#
# COMPACT_ATOMS: atom_id res chain seq x y z
N MET A 1 72.15 46.28 6.23
CA MET A 1 70.89 45.79 6.81
C MET A 1 69.81 45.77 5.73
N ALA A 2 69.21 44.61 5.41
CA ALA A 2 67.83 44.52 4.90
C ALA A 2 67.41 43.04 4.80
N ARG A 3 66.42 42.65 5.59
CA ARG A 3 65.86 41.29 5.70
C ARG A 3 64.75 41.05 4.65
N SER A 4 64.80 39.85 4.05
CA SER A 4 63.71 38.94 3.63
C SER A 4 62.50 39.46 2.82
N LYS A 5 62.46 39.10 1.52
CA LYS A 5 61.26 38.97 0.68
C LYS A 5 61.06 37.49 0.31
N THR A 6 60.57 36.65 1.24
CA THR A 6 60.37 35.21 0.94
C THR A 6 59.11 34.60 1.56
N VAL A 7 58.04 35.38 1.79
CA VAL A 7 56.79 34.84 2.38
C VAL A 7 55.57 34.94 1.43
N ALA A 8 55.63 35.67 0.32
CA ALA A 8 54.43 35.89 -0.52
C ALA A 8 54.21 34.88 -1.69
N ARG A 9 55.05 33.85 -1.86
CA ARG A 9 54.95 32.94 -3.03
C ARG A 9 54.42 31.52 -2.76
N LYS A 10 54.19 31.14 -1.49
CA LYS A 10 53.65 29.80 -1.14
C LYS A 10 52.12 29.72 -1.02
N ALA A 11 51.39 30.84 -1.05
CA ALA A 11 49.94 30.86 -0.87
C ALA A 11 49.11 30.80 -2.17
N LYS A 12 49.74 30.72 -3.36
CA LYS A 12 49.04 30.73 -4.67
C LYS A 12 49.12 29.43 -5.48
N SER A 13 49.83 28.39 -5.02
CA SER A 13 49.80 27.07 -5.69
C SER A 13 48.86 26.04 -5.03
N ALA A 14 48.50 26.20 -3.76
CA ALA A 14 47.65 25.23 -3.06
C ALA A 14 46.15 25.29 -3.44
N THR A 15 45.69 26.36 -4.09
CA THR A 15 44.27 26.57 -4.44
C THR A 15 43.90 26.14 -5.86
N ARG A 16 44.86 25.67 -6.67
CA ARG A 16 44.59 25.17 -8.03
C ARG A 16 44.42 23.64 -8.12
N ASP A 17 44.95 22.87 -7.17
CA ASP A 17 44.88 21.40 -7.23
C ASP A 17 43.56 20.83 -6.66
N VAL A 18 42.92 21.50 -5.71
CA VAL A 18 41.64 21.06 -5.11
C VAL A 18 40.47 21.11 -6.11
N TYR A 19 40.50 22.04 -7.07
CA TYR A 19 39.46 22.17 -8.10
C TYR A 19 39.60 21.12 -9.23
N GLY A 20 40.81 20.57 -9.41
CA GLY A 20 41.10 19.52 -10.39
C GLY A 20 40.70 18.13 -9.88
N GLU A 21 40.95 17.83 -8.61
CA GLU A 21 40.57 16.56 -7.98
C GLU A 21 39.06 16.40 -7.84
N GLY A 22 38.33 17.46 -7.46
CA GLY A 22 36.86 17.42 -7.37
C GLY A 22 36.17 17.15 -8.71
N LYS A 23 36.74 17.65 -9.82
CA LYS A 23 36.23 17.37 -11.18
C LYS A 23 36.56 15.95 -11.65
N LYS A 24 37.73 15.39 -11.28
CA LYS A 24 38.08 13.99 -11.56
C LYS A 24 37.18 13.01 -10.79
N LEU A 25 36.95 13.25 -9.50
CA LEU A 25 36.04 12.45 -8.65
C LEU A 25 34.59 12.49 -9.14
N ALA A 26 34.10 13.66 -9.59
CA ALA A 26 32.77 13.77 -10.19
C ALA A 26 32.67 13.04 -11.55
N ALA A 27 33.73 13.04 -12.36
CA ALA A 27 33.79 12.30 -13.61
C ALA A 27 33.85 10.78 -13.40
N GLU A 28 34.59 10.30 -12.39
CA GLU A 28 34.60 8.89 -12.00
C GLU A 28 33.26 8.43 -11.43
N ARG A 29 32.60 9.23 -10.58
CA ARG A 29 31.24 8.93 -10.09
C ARG A 29 30.22 8.85 -11.23
N LYS A 30 30.33 9.71 -12.26
CA LYS A 30 29.51 9.61 -13.48
C LYS A 30 29.82 8.35 -14.30
N LYS A 31 31.10 8.00 -14.50
CA LYS A 31 31.49 6.76 -15.19
C LYS A 31 31.02 5.50 -14.44
N ASN A 32 31.08 5.48 -13.11
CA ASN A 32 30.60 4.37 -12.30
C ASN A 32 29.06 4.26 -12.33
N LYS A 33 28.32 5.37 -12.24
CA LYS A 33 26.86 5.37 -12.46
C LYS A 33 26.47 4.87 -13.86
N ALA A 34 27.23 5.25 -14.90
CA ALA A 34 27.00 4.77 -16.26
C ALA A 34 27.29 3.26 -16.40
N LYS A 35 28.37 2.74 -15.81
CA LYS A 35 28.68 1.30 -15.78
C LYS A 35 27.62 0.49 -15.04
N ILE A 36 27.10 0.98 -13.91
CA ILE A 36 26.03 0.31 -13.15
C ILE A 36 24.74 0.30 -13.96
N LYS A 37 24.37 1.41 -14.60
CA LYS A 37 23.19 1.50 -15.48
C LYS A 37 23.31 0.58 -16.70
N ALA A 38 24.50 0.45 -17.29
CA ALA A 38 24.77 -0.47 -18.38
C ALA A 38 24.67 -1.95 -17.96
N LYS A 39 25.23 -2.31 -16.79
CA LYS A 39 25.08 -3.67 -16.21
C LYS A 39 23.61 -4.00 -15.90
N GLY A 40 22.83 -3.04 -15.40
CA GLY A 40 21.39 -3.19 -15.17
C GLY A 40 20.61 -3.45 -16.46
N LYS A 41 20.89 -2.66 -17.52
CA LYS A 41 20.28 -2.87 -18.85
C LYS A 41 20.65 -4.23 -19.46
N ALA A 42 21.91 -4.66 -19.34
CA ALA A 42 22.35 -5.96 -19.84
C ALA A 42 21.68 -7.13 -19.09
N LYS A 43 21.53 -7.05 -17.75
CA LYS A 43 20.78 -8.06 -16.97
C LYS A 43 19.30 -8.11 -17.35
N HIS A 44 18.67 -6.96 -17.59
CA HIS A 44 17.27 -6.89 -18.02
C HIS A 44 17.08 -7.49 -19.42
N ALA A 45 17.96 -7.16 -20.37
CA ALA A 45 17.94 -7.73 -21.72
C ALA A 45 18.16 -9.25 -21.71
N ALA A 46 19.08 -9.76 -20.89
CA ALA A 46 19.29 -11.20 -20.73
C ALA A 46 18.07 -11.92 -20.12
N LYS A 47 17.35 -11.27 -19.18
CA LYS A 47 16.11 -11.81 -18.59
C LYS A 47 14.98 -11.89 -19.62
N LEU A 48 14.83 -10.85 -20.45
CA LEU A 48 13.86 -10.82 -21.55
C LEU A 48 14.19 -11.90 -22.61
N ALA A 49 15.45 -12.00 -23.04
CA ALA A 49 15.87 -13.03 -24.00
C ALA A 49 15.65 -14.46 -23.47
N LYS A 50 15.80 -14.68 -22.15
CA LYS A 50 15.50 -15.97 -21.51
C LYS A 50 14.00 -16.26 -21.44
N GLN A 51 13.17 -15.26 -21.22
CA GLN A 51 11.71 -15.39 -21.28
C GLN A 51 11.22 -15.63 -22.71
N GLU A 52 11.82 -14.98 -23.69
CA GLU A 52 11.47 -15.12 -25.11
C GLU A 52 11.87 -16.48 -25.66
N LYS A 53 13.07 -17.00 -25.30
CA LYS A 53 13.44 -18.40 -25.56
C LYS A 53 12.50 -19.40 -24.89
N LYS A 54 11.99 -19.11 -23.69
CA LYS A 54 11.02 -19.96 -22.99
C LYS A 54 9.61 -19.91 -23.60
N ARG A 55 9.26 -18.80 -24.28
CA ARG A 55 8.01 -18.66 -25.06
C ARG A 55 8.13 -19.35 -26.42
N GLN A 56 9.27 -19.23 -27.10
CA GLN A 56 9.54 -19.91 -28.38
C GLN A 56 9.67 -21.43 -28.22
N ALA A 57 10.26 -21.90 -27.12
CA ALA A 57 10.29 -23.34 -26.79
C ALA A 57 8.91 -23.91 -26.41
N LYS A 58 7.94 -23.05 -26.05
CA LYS A 58 6.55 -23.42 -25.77
C LYS A 58 5.64 -23.32 -27.00
N SER A 59 6.12 -22.75 -28.11
CA SER A 59 5.35 -22.57 -29.34
C SER A 59 5.82 -23.51 -30.46
N LEU A 60 6.67 -24.49 -30.16
CA LEU A 60 7.20 -25.47 -31.11
C LEU A 60 6.59 -26.88 -30.93
N ASP A 61 5.78 -27.09 -29.90
CA ASP A 61 4.96 -28.29 -29.70
C ASP A 61 3.49 -27.86 -29.57
N GLU A 62 2.82 -27.66 -30.71
CA GLU A 62 1.38 -27.92 -30.95
C GLU A 62 0.98 -27.40 -32.35
N PRO A 63 0.30 -28.19 -33.19
CA PRO A 63 -0.14 -27.77 -34.51
C PRO A 63 -1.43 -26.91 -34.41
N GLN A 64 -1.55 -25.96 -35.34
CA GLN A 64 -2.71 -25.08 -35.49
C GLN A 64 -3.93 -25.87 -35.98
N ASN A 65 -5.08 -25.74 -35.31
CA ASN A 65 -6.41 -25.81 -35.93
C ASN A 65 -7.43 -25.00 -35.11
N GLU A 66 -8.33 -24.37 -35.85
CA GLU A 66 -9.41 -23.50 -35.41
C GLU A 66 -10.60 -24.29 -34.88
N ASP A 67 -11.35 -23.62 -34.00
CA ASP A 67 -12.67 -23.95 -33.45
C ASP A 67 -12.81 -25.17 -32.50
N ASP A 68 -13.75 -25.02 -31.56
CA ASP A 68 -14.42 -26.05 -30.74
C ASP A 68 -13.98 -26.21 -29.26
N ASP A 69 -14.73 -25.52 -28.39
CA ASP A 69 -15.37 -26.00 -27.15
C ASP A 69 -14.60 -27.00 -26.26
N GLY A 70 -13.86 -26.44 -25.30
CA GLY A 70 -13.07 -27.17 -24.31
C GLY A 70 -13.87 -28.03 -23.32
N PHE A 71 -14.23 -29.23 -23.75
CA PHE A 71 -14.52 -30.38 -22.89
C PHE A 71 -13.25 -31.25 -22.80
N ILE A 72 -12.77 -31.57 -21.59
CA ILE A 72 -11.64 -32.49 -21.40
C ILE A 72 -12.19 -33.84 -20.95
N GLU A 73 -12.24 -34.78 -21.88
CA GLU A 73 -12.52 -36.20 -21.63
C GLU A 73 -11.23 -36.91 -21.22
N PHE A 74 -11.26 -37.61 -20.09
CA PHE A 74 -10.17 -38.44 -19.58
C PHE A 74 -10.20 -39.79 -20.31
N ASN A 75 -9.23 -40.05 -21.19
CA ASN A 75 -8.99 -41.39 -21.71
C ASN A 75 -7.73 -41.99 -21.09
N ALA A 76 -7.95 -43.06 -20.34
CA ALA A 76 -6.96 -44.07 -19.99
C ALA A 76 -6.58 -44.82 -21.28
N ASP A 77 -5.30 -45.14 -21.44
CA ASP A 77 -4.93 -46.26 -22.29
C ASP A 77 -3.68 -46.99 -21.82
N GLU A 78 -3.73 -48.28 -22.07
CA GLU A 78 -2.94 -49.33 -21.45
C GLU A 78 -1.59 -49.58 -22.14
N ASN A 79 -0.71 -50.23 -21.37
CA ASN A 79 0.30 -51.19 -21.78
C ASN A 79 1.52 -50.72 -22.61
N GLU A 80 2.70 -50.75 -21.98
CA GLU A 80 3.81 -51.52 -22.57
C GLU A 80 4.70 -52.18 -21.50
N VAL A 81 4.95 -53.46 -21.72
CA VAL A 81 5.56 -54.44 -20.81
C VAL A 81 7.07 -54.47 -20.99
N GLN A 82 7.84 -54.29 -19.91
CA GLN A 82 9.21 -54.82 -19.82
C GLN A 82 9.43 -55.56 -18.49
N LYS A 83 9.75 -56.86 -18.64
CA LYS A 83 10.01 -57.83 -17.58
C LYS A 83 11.38 -57.60 -16.94
N SER A 84 11.44 -57.51 -15.61
CA SER A 84 12.60 -57.99 -14.84
C SER A 84 12.22 -58.42 -13.41
N SER A 85 12.24 -59.75 -13.22
CA SER A 85 12.49 -60.54 -12.00
C SER A 85 11.81 -60.20 -10.66
N ASN A 86 10.99 -61.14 -10.23
CA ASN A 86 10.36 -61.33 -8.91
C ASN A 86 11.24 -61.03 -7.69
N LYS A 87 10.67 -60.28 -6.74
CA LYS A 87 10.72 -60.59 -5.30
C LYS A 87 9.34 -60.30 -4.70
N GLU A 88 8.69 -61.36 -4.24
CA GLU A 88 7.41 -61.30 -3.52
C GLU A 88 7.55 -60.43 -2.26
N LYS A 89 6.69 -59.41 -2.14
CA LYS A 89 6.37 -58.73 -0.89
C LYS A 89 4.86 -58.55 -0.82
N GLU A 90 4.32 -58.87 0.35
CA GLU A 90 2.89 -58.89 0.71
C GLU A 90 2.17 -57.57 0.39
N PRO A 91 0.84 -57.60 0.13
CA PRO A 91 0.08 -56.42 -0.23
C PRO A 91 -0.10 -55.49 0.98
N GLN A 92 0.61 -54.36 0.96
CA GLN A 92 0.31 -53.23 1.83
C GLN A 92 -0.94 -52.52 1.27
N LYS A 93 -1.93 -52.31 2.13
CA LYS A 93 -3.11 -51.49 1.85
C LYS A 93 -2.64 -50.09 1.47
N GLU A 94 -2.88 -49.66 0.24
CA GLU A 94 -2.81 -48.25 -0.12
C GLU A 94 -3.98 -47.54 0.58
N GLU A 95 -3.67 -46.85 1.67
CA GLU A 95 -4.53 -45.81 2.21
C GLU A 95 -4.56 -44.68 1.16
N HIS A 96 -5.74 -44.42 0.62
CA HIS A 96 -6.01 -43.15 -0.05
C HIS A 96 -5.85 -42.02 0.99
N GLU A 97 -4.63 -41.51 1.16
CA GLU A 97 -4.40 -40.28 1.92
C GLU A 97 -5.13 -39.14 1.19
N ALA A 98 -6.23 -38.69 1.78
CA ALA A 98 -6.88 -37.46 1.37
C ALA A 98 -5.84 -36.32 1.36
N PRO A 99 -5.82 -35.46 0.33
CA PRO A 99 -4.83 -34.38 0.26
C PRO A 99 -4.96 -33.48 1.48
N THR A 100 -3.98 -33.55 2.37
CA THR A 100 -3.87 -32.74 3.57
C THR A 100 -3.59 -31.30 3.15
N LEU A 101 -4.52 -30.39 3.44
CA LEU A 101 -4.25 -28.96 3.26
C LEU A 101 -3.12 -28.55 4.21
N GLU A 102 -2.16 -27.78 3.70
CA GLU A 102 -0.98 -27.35 4.45
C GLU A 102 -1.37 -26.55 5.72
N VAL A 103 -0.79 -26.93 6.85
CA VAL A 103 -0.88 -26.17 8.11
C VAL A 103 -0.25 -24.79 7.91
N ARG A 104 -0.93 -23.74 8.37
CA ARG A 104 -0.44 -22.35 8.27
C ARG A 104 -0.01 -21.81 9.63
N PRO A 105 1.00 -20.90 9.68
CA PRO A 105 1.55 -20.38 10.94
C PRO A 105 0.54 -19.68 11.85
N TRP A 106 -0.49 -19.06 11.27
CA TRP A 106 -1.52 -18.35 12.04
C TRP A 106 -2.57 -19.27 12.66
N MET A 107 -2.66 -20.54 12.25
CA MET A 107 -3.71 -21.43 12.72
C MET A 107 -3.52 -21.76 14.20
N ARG A 108 -4.55 -21.50 15.02
CA ARG A 108 -4.55 -21.86 16.45
C ARG A 108 -4.46 -23.37 16.68
N HIS A 109 -5.19 -24.13 15.86
CA HIS A 109 -5.23 -25.59 15.93
C HIS A 109 -4.74 -26.18 14.61
N LYS A 110 -3.69 -27.00 14.67
CA LYS A 110 -3.12 -27.68 13.48
C LYS A 110 -4.12 -28.59 12.77
N GLN A 111 -5.17 -29.01 13.48
CA GLN A 111 -6.23 -29.87 12.97
C GLN A 111 -7.21 -29.11 12.05
N GLY A 112 -7.25 -27.76 12.11
CA GLY A 112 -8.18 -26.95 11.33
C GLY A 112 -9.29 -26.32 12.17
N TYR A 113 -10.28 -25.77 11.47
CA TYR A 113 -11.44 -25.09 12.05
C TYR A 113 -12.70 -25.94 11.83
N PHE A 114 -13.43 -26.24 12.91
CA PHE A 114 -14.53 -27.20 12.88
C PHE A 114 -15.83 -26.56 13.35
N ASN A 115 -16.67 -26.16 12.39
CA ASN A 115 -18.00 -25.63 12.61
C ASN A 115 -18.96 -26.19 11.54
N SER A 116 -20.24 -26.33 11.86
CA SER A 116 -21.25 -26.74 10.86
C SER A 116 -21.42 -25.71 9.75
N ASN A 117 -21.17 -24.44 10.05
CA ASN A 117 -21.14 -23.36 9.07
C ASN A 117 -19.68 -23.07 8.66
N VAL A 118 -19.31 -23.41 7.42
CA VAL A 118 -17.96 -23.20 6.88
C VAL A 118 -17.56 -21.72 6.87
N TYR A 119 -18.52 -20.79 6.73
CA TYR A 119 -18.24 -19.37 6.85
C TYR A 119 -17.77 -18.98 8.26
N THR A 120 -18.24 -19.68 9.29
CA THR A 120 -17.75 -19.52 10.67
C THR A 120 -16.32 -20.05 10.81
N CYS A 121 -15.98 -21.18 10.18
CA CYS A 121 -14.59 -21.65 10.13
C CYS A 121 -13.66 -20.59 9.51
N LEU A 122 -14.06 -20.01 8.37
CA LEU A 122 -13.30 -18.93 7.73
C LEU A 122 -13.25 -17.66 8.58
N HIS A 123 -14.32 -17.33 9.31
CA HIS A 123 -14.33 -16.22 10.26
C HIS A 123 -13.28 -16.40 11.35
N GLU A 124 -13.26 -17.56 12.00
CA GLU A 124 -12.30 -17.89 13.06
C GLU A 124 -10.86 -17.83 12.52
N GLU A 125 -10.63 -18.35 11.32
CA GLU A 125 -9.32 -18.29 10.68
C GLU A 125 -8.87 -16.87 10.34
N ILE A 126 -9.77 -16.02 9.86
CA ILE A 126 -9.47 -14.60 9.62
C ILE A 126 -9.07 -13.92 10.93
N MET A 127 -9.78 -14.20 12.03
CA MET A 127 -9.46 -13.63 13.34
C MET A 127 -8.10 -14.08 13.85
N ASP A 128 -7.78 -15.37 13.71
CA ASP A 128 -6.47 -15.91 14.06
C ASP A 128 -5.35 -15.31 13.17
N PHE A 129 -5.58 -15.15 11.87
CA PHE A 129 -4.66 -14.47 10.96
C PHE A 129 -4.41 -13.03 11.38
N VAL A 130 -5.48 -12.27 11.67
CA VAL A 130 -5.37 -10.87 12.11
C VAL A 130 -4.65 -10.76 13.44
N SER A 131 -4.87 -11.70 14.36
CA SER A 131 -4.12 -11.80 15.62
C SER A 131 -2.64 -12.05 15.34
N PHE A 132 -2.34 -13.02 14.48
CA PHE A 132 -0.97 -13.40 14.12
C PHE A 132 -0.17 -12.25 13.51
N ILE A 133 -0.77 -11.47 12.59
CA ILE A 133 -0.10 -10.33 11.95
C ILE A 133 -0.18 -9.04 12.77
N SER A 134 -0.85 -9.03 13.92
CA SER A 134 -0.86 -7.86 14.80
C SER A 134 0.52 -7.66 15.40
N PRO A 135 0.92 -6.40 15.64
CA PRO A 135 2.27 -6.09 16.08
C PRO A 135 2.55 -6.63 17.48
N THR A 136 3.79 -7.03 17.73
CA THR A 136 4.26 -7.41 19.06
C THR A 136 4.52 -6.17 19.92
N GLU A 137 4.59 -6.35 21.24
CA GLU A 137 4.94 -5.25 22.15
C GLU A 137 6.32 -4.66 21.83
N GLN A 138 7.28 -5.50 21.44
CA GLN A 138 8.59 -5.06 21.01
C GLN A 138 8.53 -4.21 19.73
N GLU A 139 7.76 -4.66 18.72
CA GLU A 139 7.55 -3.89 17.49
C GLU A 139 6.89 -2.53 17.79
N LEU A 140 5.97 -2.46 18.76
CA LEU A 140 5.36 -1.23 19.22
C LEU A 140 6.34 -0.33 19.96
N SER A 141 7.15 -0.87 20.87
CA SER A 141 8.18 -0.11 21.61
C SER A 141 9.18 0.52 20.65
N SER A 142 9.71 -0.25 19.71
CA SER A 142 10.65 0.26 18.71
C SER A 142 10.04 1.35 17.82
N ARG A 143 8.73 1.29 17.54
CA ARG A 143 8.02 2.37 16.82
C ARG A 143 7.91 3.64 17.68
N VAL A 144 7.61 3.51 18.96
CA VAL A 144 7.51 4.63 19.90
C VAL A 144 8.87 5.31 20.08
N GLU A 145 9.93 4.53 20.28
CA GLU A 145 11.31 5.01 20.40
C GLU A 145 11.74 5.78 19.16
N LEU A 146 11.56 5.21 17.96
CA LEU A 146 11.85 5.87 16.68
C LEU A 146 11.09 7.21 16.53
N ILE A 147 9.81 7.25 16.88
CA ILE A 147 9.03 8.50 16.83
C ILE A 147 9.59 9.54 17.83
N GLY A 148 10.04 9.09 19.01
CA GLY A 148 10.72 9.92 20.01
C GLY A 148 12.01 10.53 19.45
N GLU A 149 12.90 9.70 18.90
CA GLU A 149 14.15 10.15 18.29
C GLU A 149 13.91 11.16 17.16
N MET A 150 12.94 10.89 16.29
CA MET A 150 12.56 11.81 15.21
C MET A 150 12.03 13.15 15.74
N ARG A 151 11.26 13.14 16.84
CA ARG A 151 10.80 14.37 17.50
C ARG A 151 11.96 15.21 18.02
N ASP A 152 12.94 14.58 18.64
CA ASP A 152 14.10 15.28 19.19
C ASP A 152 14.98 15.88 18.08
N ILE A 153 15.19 15.12 17.00
CA ILE A 153 15.92 15.60 15.80
C ILE A 153 15.20 16.80 15.19
N VAL A 154 13.89 16.69 14.94
CA VAL A 154 13.12 17.75 14.30
C VAL A 154 13.12 19.01 15.16
N LYS A 155 12.92 18.90 16.48
CA LYS A 155 13.01 20.03 17.42
C LYS A 155 14.40 20.67 17.44
N SER A 156 15.46 19.88 17.33
CA SER A 156 16.84 20.41 17.26
C SER A 156 17.11 21.21 15.98
N LEU A 157 16.49 20.82 14.86
CA LEU A 157 16.63 21.51 13.57
C LEU A 157 15.73 22.74 13.46
N TRP A 158 14.53 22.65 14.04
CA TRP A 158 13.45 23.64 14.00
C TRP A 158 12.66 23.61 15.31
N PRO A 159 12.93 24.53 16.26
CA PRO A 159 12.33 24.51 17.60
C PRO A 159 10.79 24.54 17.64
N GLU A 160 10.17 25.25 16.71
CA GLU A 160 8.71 25.38 16.58
C GLU A 160 8.05 24.24 15.80
N ALA A 161 8.84 23.28 15.31
CA ALA A 161 8.33 22.20 14.49
C ALA A 161 7.76 21.05 15.33
N THR A 162 6.70 20.42 14.81
CA THR A 162 6.08 19.24 15.43
C THR A 162 6.08 18.05 14.48
N VAL A 163 6.12 16.85 15.05
CA VAL A 163 6.09 15.58 14.32
C VAL A 163 4.79 14.86 14.66
N GLU A 164 3.98 14.62 13.64
CA GLU A 164 2.76 13.82 13.73
C GLU A 164 2.88 12.58 12.85
N THR A 165 2.32 11.46 13.31
CA THR A 165 2.20 10.24 12.49
C THR A 165 0.83 10.18 11.83
N PHE A 166 0.77 9.65 10.61
CA PHE A 166 -0.49 9.42 9.90
C PHE A 166 -0.52 8.04 9.26
N GLY A 167 -1.49 7.80 8.38
CA GLY A 167 -1.55 6.57 7.58
C GLY A 167 -1.84 5.32 8.41
N SER A 168 -1.20 4.21 8.03
CA SER A 168 -1.51 2.91 8.63
C SER A 168 -1.07 2.81 10.09
N HIS A 169 -0.01 3.51 10.50
CA HIS A 169 0.41 3.53 11.90
C HIS A 169 -0.63 4.23 12.79
N TYR A 170 -1.07 5.43 12.40
CA TYR A 170 -2.09 6.18 13.16
C TYR A 170 -3.42 5.42 13.27
N THR A 171 -3.82 4.76 12.20
CA THR A 171 -5.09 4.02 12.10
C THR A 171 -4.99 2.58 12.60
N GLN A 172 -3.79 2.12 13.00
CA GLN A 172 -3.47 0.73 13.33
C GLN A 172 -3.65 -0.25 12.17
N MET A 173 -4.00 0.20 10.95
CA MET A 173 -4.22 -0.61 9.74
C MET A 173 -2.92 -1.03 9.02
N PHE A 174 -1.86 -1.23 9.78
CA PHE A 174 -0.54 -1.57 9.27
C PHE A 174 -0.30 -3.08 9.31
N LEU A 175 0.42 -3.59 8.32
CA LEU A 175 0.99 -4.93 8.33
C LEU A 175 2.33 -4.88 9.08
N PRO A 176 2.87 -5.99 9.60
CA PRO A 176 4.11 -5.98 10.39
C PRO A 176 5.25 -5.16 9.78
N GLN A 177 5.45 -5.30 8.47
CA GLN A 177 6.51 -4.63 7.69
C GLN A 177 6.11 -3.26 7.13
N SER A 178 4.96 -2.72 7.52
CA SER A 178 4.51 -1.43 6.99
C SER A 178 5.32 -0.27 7.55
N ASP A 179 5.60 0.65 6.64
CA ASP A 179 6.25 1.93 6.86
C ASP A 179 5.51 2.79 7.91
N ILE A 180 6.24 3.73 8.51
CA ILE A 180 5.66 4.82 9.30
C ILE A 180 5.60 6.08 8.44
N ASP A 181 4.39 6.58 8.22
CA ASP A 181 4.18 7.88 7.60
C ASP A 181 4.24 8.99 8.66
N MET A 182 5.15 9.95 8.48
CA MET A 182 5.32 11.11 9.35
C MET A 182 5.09 12.41 8.60
N VAL A 183 4.47 13.39 9.25
CA VAL A 183 4.35 14.76 8.75
C VAL A 183 4.96 15.74 9.74
N LEU A 184 5.78 16.63 9.22
CA LEU A 184 6.39 17.72 9.98
C LEU A 184 5.61 19.01 9.76
N PHE A 185 5.18 19.67 10.83
CA PHE A 185 4.59 21.01 10.80
C PHE A 185 5.55 22.03 11.39
N GLY A 186 5.36 23.32 11.08
CA GLY A 186 6.21 24.41 11.61
C GLY A 186 7.61 24.46 10.97
N VAL A 187 7.81 23.71 9.88
CA VAL A 187 9.08 23.68 9.14
C VAL A 187 9.09 24.79 8.08
N PRO A 188 10.23 25.47 7.82
CA PRO A 188 10.33 26.51 6.80
C PRO A 188 9.81 26.06 5.43
N GLU A 189 9.24 26.98 4.65
CA GLU A 189 8.75 26.66 3.30
C GLU A 189 9.89 26.32 2.32
N GLY A 190 9.56 25.55 1.28
CA GLY A 190 10.47 25.19 0.19
C GLY A 190 11.10 23.82 0.35
N LYS A 191 12.14 23.54 -0.46
CA LYS A 191 12.78 22.21 -0.52
C LYS A 191 14.00 22.06 0.39
N ALA A 192 14.58 23.17 0.86
CA ALA A 192 15.75 23.13 1.72
C ALA A 192 15.59 22.25 2.99
N PRO A 193 14.40 22.22 3.65
CA PRO A 193 14.21 21.34 4.80
C PRO A 193 14.35 19.85 4.53
N LEU A 194 13.95 19.38 3.34
CA LEU A 194 14.10 17.98 2.93
C LEU A 194 15.57 17.54 3.03
N PHE A 195 16.45 18.35 2.44
CA PHE A 195 17.90 18.08 2.42
C PHE A 195 18.54 18.32 3.79
N LYS A 196 18.06 19.30 4.55
CA LYS A 196 18.57 19.57 5.91
C LYS A 196 18.26 18.42 6.87
N LEU A 197 17.04 17.87 6.81
CA LEU A 197 16.68 16.68 7.58
C LEU A 197 17.53 15.49 7.15
N ALA A 198 17.63 15.24 5.84
CA ALA A 198 18.42 14.15 5.28
C ALA A 198 19.88 14.19 5.75
N GLN A 199 20.52 15.36 5.65
CA GLN A 199 21.90 15.56 6.13
C GLN A 199 22.04 15.26 7.63
N CYS A 200 21.11 15.75 8.46
CA CYS A 200 21.15 15.51 9.91
C CYS A 200 21.01 14.02 10.26
N LEU A 201 20.15 13.29 9.54
CA LEU A 201 19.96 11.85 9.71
C LEU A 201 21.23 11.06 9.34
N GLU A 202 21.92 11.46 8.26
CA GLU A 202 23.21 10.86 7.86
C GLU A 202 24.32 11.16 8.88
N GLU A 203 24.44 12.42 9.32
CA GLU A 203 25.46 12.85 10.29
C GLU A 203 25.33 12.15 11.65
N LYS A 204 24.11 11.77 12.05
CA LYS A 204 23.84 11.01 13.26
C LYS A 204 23.94 9.49 13.07
N GLU A 205 24.21 9.01 11.86
CA GLU A 205 24.25 7.58 11.50
C GLU A 205 22.99 6.78 11.87
N LEU A 206 21.82 7.42 11.87
CA LEU A 206 20.55 6.81 12.30
C LEU A 206 19.85 5.99 11.20
N VAL A 207 20.32 6.10 9.97
CA VAL A 207 19.66 5.53 8.80
C VAL A 207 20.55 4.53 8.09
N SER A 208 19.98 3.39 7.70
CA SER A 208 20.64 2.41 6.82
C SER A 208 20.38 2.71 5.34
N TYR A 209 19.29 3.42 5.05
CA TYR A 209 18.92 3.90 3.72
C TYR A 209 18.27 5.28 3.84
N LEU A 210 18.53 6.14 2.84
CA LEU A 210 17.96 7.48 2.77
C LEU A 210 17.81 7.92 1.31
N GLU A 211 16.64 8.44 0.96
CA GLU A 211 16.34 9.01 -0.35
C GLU A 211 15.45 10.26 -0.21
N VAL A 212 15.82 11.34 -0.88
CA VAL A 212 15.00 12.55 -0.98
C VAL A 212 14.25 12.56 -2.32
N ILE A 213 12.92 12.48 -2.25
CA ILE A 213 12.04 12.53 -3.43
C ILE A 213 11.46 13.94 -3.54
N ASP A 214 12.18 14.83 -4.24
CA ASP A 214 11.85 16.26 -4.27
C ASP A 214 10.97 16.69 -5.46
N LYS A 215 10.76 15.80 -6.45
CA LYS A 215 10.04 16.09 -7.70
C LYS A 215 8.59 15.60 -7.74
N ALA A 216 8.16 14.85 -6.72
CA ALA A 216 6.79 14.39 -6.62
C ALA A 216 5.84 15.55 -6.27
N ARG A 217 4.52 15.34 -6.47
CA ARG A 217 3.48 16.30 -6.08
C ARG A 217 3.58 16.66 -4.59
N ILE A 218 3.90 15.68 -3.76
CA ILE A 218 4.20 15.84 -2.35
C ILE A 218 5.65 15.37 -2.15
N PRO A 219 6.60 16.29 -1.96
CA PRO A 219 7.98 15.93 -1.66
C PRO A 219 8.10 15.20 -0.33
N ILE A 220 8.90 14.13 -0.31
CA ILE A 220 9.12 13.30 0.89
C ILE A 220 10.59 12.93 1.06
N VAL A 221 10.97 12.65 2.30
CA VAL A 221 12.24 11.98 2.65
C VAL A 221 11.90 10.55 3.04
N LYS A 222 12.39 9.58 2.26
CA LYS A 222 12.30 8.16 2.56
C LYS A 222 13.53 7.72 3.33
N MET A 223 13.37 6.97 4.40
CA MET A 223 14.48 6.41 5.16
C MET A 223 14.17 5.01 5.68
N VAL A 224 15.22 4.28 6.04
CA VAL A 224 15.11 3.07 6.87
C VAL A 224 15.89 3.31 8.15
N HIS A 225 15.22 3.18 9.28
CA HIS A 225 15.82 3.36 10.60
C HIS A 225 16.79 2.21 10.89
N LYS A 226 18.05 2.54 11.17
CA LYS A 226 19.14 1.55 11.28
C LYS A 226 18.94 0.57 12.44
N ALA A 227 18.41 1.04 13.58
CA ALA A 227 18.27 0.20 14.77
C ALA A 227 17.07 -0.75 14.72
N SER A 228 15.94 -0.32 14.14
CA SER A 228 14.70 -1.10 14.10
C SER A 228 14.36 -1.70 12.73
N ASP A 229 15.12 -1.36 11.68
CA ASP A 229 14.85 -1.72 10.28
C ASP A 229 13.47 -1.24 9.76
N ILE A 230 12.90 -0.22 10.42
CA ILE A 230 11.59 0.33 10.06
C ILE A 230 11.74 1.37 8.96
N HIS A 231 10.96 1.18 7.89
CA HIS A 231 10.81 2.16 6.82
C HIS A 231 9.99 3.38 7.28
N VAL A 232 10.42 4.59 6.92
CA VAL A 232 9.74 5.84 7.28
C VAL A 232 9.68 6.76 6.07
N ASP A 233 8.47 7.25 5.78
CA ASP A 233 8.22 8.29 4.79
C ASP A 233 7.88 9.60 5.50
N VAL A 234 8.73 10.62 5.37
CA VAL A 234 8.57 11.93 6.03
C VAL A 234 8.11 12.98 5.02
N SER A 235 6.92 13.54 5.25
CA SER A 235 6.33 14.64 4.49
C SER A 235 6.35 15.95 5.28
N PHE A 236 6.19 17.08 4.59
CA PHE A 236 6.41 18.42 5.16
C PHE A 236 5.21 19.33 4.90
N ASN A 237 4.62 19.87 5.96
CA ASN A 237 3.51 20.83 5.93
C ASN A 237 2.29 20.36 5.11
N VAL A 238 2.03 19.05 5.04
CA VAL A 238 0.87 18.47 4.35
C VAL A 238 -0.13 17.92 5.36
N ALA A 239 -1.18 18.68 5.65
CA ALA A 239 -2.18 18.27 6.65
C ALA A 239 -3.08 17.09 6.20
N GLY A 240 -3.29 16.89 4.90
CA GLY A 240 -4.35 16.01 4.36
C GLY A 240 -4.32 14.53 4.78
N GLY A 241 -3.19 14.04 5.31
CA GLY A 241 -3.10 12.70 5.89
C GLY A 241 -3.87 12.53 7.21
N LEU A 242 -4.08 13.62 7.97
CA LEU A 242 -4.66 13.57 9.31
C LEU A 242 -6.18 13.40 9.30
N ALA A 243 -6.92 14.19 8.51
CA ALA A 243 -8.37 14.00 8.37
C ALA A 243 -8.72 12.61 7.82
N THR A 244 -7.87 12.07 6.94
CA THR A 244 -7.99 10.70 6.42
C THR A 244 -7.86 9.66 7.54
N GLY A 245 -6.90 9.86 8.46
CA GLY A 245 -6.72 8.98 9.61
C GLY A 245 -7.92 8.96 10.56
N ASP A 246 -8.51 10.13 10.83
CA ASP A 246 -9.72 10.23 11.66
C ASP A 246 -10.93 9.56 11.01
N LEU A 247 -11.09 9.73 9.69
CA LEU A 247 -12.15 9.07 8.94
C LEU A 247 -12.05 7.55 9.02
N VAL A 248 -10.84 7.00 8.86
CA VAL A 248 -10.62 5.55 8.98
C VAL A 248 -10.94 5.08 10.41
N LYS A 249 -10.51 5.81 11.44
CA LYS A 249 -10.87 5.50 12.85
C LYS A 249 -12.37 5.57 13.10
N HIS A 250 -13.06 6.53 12.49
CA HIS A 250 -14.52 6.61 12.54
C HIS A 250 -15.13 5.31 12.01
N TYR A 251 -14.75 4.88 10.80
CA TYR A 251 -15.26 3.64 10.21
C TYR A 251 -14.89 2.39 10.97
N MET A 252 -13.72 2.33 11.61
CA MET A 252 -13.35 1.21 12.51
C MET A 252 -14.28 1.10 13.71
N ARG A 253 -14.82 2.20 14.23
CA ARG A 253 -15.83 2.18 15.31
C ARG A 253 -17.24 1.89 14.78
N VAL A 254 -17.55 2.30 13.56
CA VAL A 254 -18.86 2.02 12.95
C VAL A 254 -18.99 0.55 12.57
N TYR A 255 -17.93 -0.05 12.05
CA TYR A 255 -17.93 -1.38 11.48
C TYR A 255 -16.82 -2.23 12.13
N PRO A 256 -17.14 -3.10 13.10
CA PRO A 256 -16.15 -3.96 13.75
C PRO A 256 -15.40 -4.87 12.75
N SER A 257 -16.08 -5.27 11.67
CA SER A 257 -15.54 -6.10 10.60
C SER A 257 -14.59 -5.35 9.65
N PHE A 258 -14.57 -4.01 9.67
CA PHE A 258 -13.77 -3.21 8.73
C PHE A 258 -12.28 -3.46 8.86
N ARG A 259 -11.77 -3.50 10.10
CA ARG A 259 -10.35 -3.75 10.38
C ARG A 259 -9.89 -5.13 9.87
N PRO A 260 -10.45 -6.25 10.36
CA PRO A 260 -9.98 -7.58 9.97
C PRO A 260 -10.12 -7.81 8.46
N LEU A 261 -11.24 -7.41 7.86
CA LEU A 261 -11.47 -7.56 6.42
C LEU A 261 -10.44 -6.78 5.60
N THR A 262 -10.16 -5.53 5.98
CA THR A 262 -9.16 -4.71 5.29
C THR A 262 -7.75 -5.28 5.43
N LEU A 263 -7.37 -5.83 6.59
CA LEU A 263 -6.03 -6.41 6.78
C LEU A 263 -5.81 -7.65 5.90
N VAL A 264 -6.80 -8.54 5.83
CA VAL A 264 -6.78 -9.71 4.92
C VAL A 264 -6.64 -9.25 3.48
N LEU A 265 -7.49 -8.32 3.04
CA LEU A 265 -7.46 -7.82 1.66
C LEU A 265 -6.17 -7.07 1.35
N LYS A 266 -5.65 -6.28 2.30
CA LYS A 266 -4.40 -5.55 2.15
C LYS A 266 -3.25 -6.54 1.98
N TYR A 267 -3.17 -7.58 2.81
CA TYR A 267 -2.15 -8.61 2.68
C TYR A 267 -2.25 -9.36 1.35
N PHE A 268 -3.47 -9.77 0.98
CA PHE A 268 -3.79 -10.41 -0.30
C PHE A 268 -3.30 -9.60 -1.51
N MET A 269 -3.49 -8.28 -1.49
CA MET A 269 -3.05 -7.36 -2.54
C MET A 269 -1.53 -7.18 -2.54
N THR A 270 -0.91 -7.08 -1.37
CA THR A 270 0.55 -6.96 -1.22
C THR A 270 1.29 -8.16 -1.80
N GLN A 271 0.83 -9.39 -1.53
CA GLN A 271 1.46 -10.60 -2.08
C GLN A 271 1.44 -10.67 -3.62
N ARG A 272 0.54 -9.92 -4.25
CA ARG A 272 0.38 -9.85 -5.71
C ARG A 272 1.02 -8.61 -6.31
N GLY A 273 1.62 -7.73 -5.51
CA GLY A 273 2.18 -6.45 -5.96
C GLY A 273 1.13 -5.48 -6.51
N LEU A 274 -0.13 -5.60 -6.07
CA LEU A 274 -1.26 -4.81 -6.55
C LEU A 274 -1.67 -3.70 -5.55
N ASN A 275 -0.90 -3.49 -4.49
CA ASN A 275 -1.18 -2.54 -3.40
C ASN A 275 -0.59 -1.12 -3.64
N GLU A 276 0.17 -0.91 -4.71
CA GLU A 276 0.84 0.37 -5.01
C GLU A 276 0.12 1.13 -6.12
N THR A 277 -0.21 2.40 -5.87
CA THR A 277 -0.84 3.27 -6.89
C THR A 277 0.13 3.68 -8.00
N TYR A 278 1.43 3.72 -7.70
CA TYR A 278 2.47 4.07 -8.67
C TYR A 278 2.57 3.05 -9.81
N THR A 279 2.34 1.77 -9.50
CA THR A 279 2.31 0.68 -10.50
C THR A 279 0.92 0.44 -11.07
N GLY A 280 -0.06 1.27 -10.72
CA GLY A 280 -1.45 1.17 -11.21
C GLY A 280 -2.36 0.30 -10.36
N GLY A 281 -1.88 -0.23 -9.24
CA GLY A 281 -2.68 -1.02 -8.30
C GLY A 281 -3.66 -0.18 -7.47
N VAL A 282 -4.23 -0.82 -6.46
CA VAL A 282 -5.15 -0.22 -5.49
C VAL A 282 -4.39 0.14 -4.22
N GLY A 283 -4.22 1.44 -3.99
CA GLY A 283 -3.60 1.93 -2.76
C GLY A 283 -4.42 1.61 -1.51
N SER A 284 -3.77 1.62 -0.35
CA SER A 284 -4.41 1.30 0.95
C SER A 284 -5.69 2.12 1.22
N PHE A 285 -5.68 3.42 0.93
CA PHE A 285 -6.86 4.27 1.17
C PHE A 285 -8.02 3.93 0.24
N LEU A 286 -7.76 3.68 -1.05
CA LEU A 286 -8.79 3.25 -2.00
C LEU A 286 -9.37 1.89 -1.58
N LEU A 287 -8.52 0.93 -1.20
CA LEU A 287 -8.97 -0.38 -0.70
C LEU A 287 -9.86 -0.22 0.55
N GLN A 288 -9.45 0.60 1.51
CA GLN A 288 -10.24 0.90 2.70
C GLN A 288 -11.62 1.46 2.34
N MET A 289 -11.70 2.42 1.42
CA MET A 289 -12.97 3.00 0.99
C MET A 289 -13.83 1.99 0.20
N MET A 290 -13.23 1.06 -0.56
CA MET A 290 -13.96 -0.05 -1.18
C MET A 290 -14.59 -0.96 -0.12
N VAL A 291 -13.87 -1.29 0.95
CA VAL A 291 -14.39 -2.10 2.06
C VAL A 291 -15.52 -1.35 2.78
N VAL A 292 -15.34 -0.06 3.08
CA VAL A 292 -16.40 0.77 3.70
C VAL A 292 -17.65 0.80 2.83
N SER A 293 -17.51 1.05 1.52
CA SER A 293 -18.62 1.02 0.58
C SER A 293 -19.36 -0.32 0.63
N PHE A 294 -18.63 -1.44 0.61
CA PHE A 294 -19.23 -2.77 0.71
C PHE A 294 -20.02 -2.94 2.02
N LEU A 295 -19.43 -2.56 3.16
CA LEU A 295 -20.07 -2.67 4.48
C LEU A 295 -21.29 -1.75 4.63
N GLN A 296 -21.28 -0.57 3.99
CA GLN A 296 -22.44 0.33 3.94
C GLN A 296 -23.63 -0.29 3.20
N HIS A 297 -23.37 -0.96 2.07
CA HIS A 297 -24.42 -1.64 1.31
C HIS A 297 -24.93 -2.89 2.03
N HIS A 298 -24.02 -3.68 2.63
CA HIS A 298 -24.37 -4.83 3.46
C HIS A 298 -25.24 -4.43 4.65
N GLY A 299 -24.84 -3.39 5.39
CA GLY A 299 -25.62 -2.89 6.53
C GLY A 299 -26.96 -2.30 6.16
N ARG A 300 -27.08 -1.64 5.00
CA ARG A 300 -28.38 -1.16 4.51
C ARG A 300 -29.37 -2.29 4.25
N ALA A 301 -28.88 -3.43 3.74
CA ALA A 301 -29.73 -4.59 3.49
C ALA A 301 -30.26 -5.22 4.79
N LEU A 302 -29.52 -5.10 5.89
CA LEU A 302 -29.84 -5.69 7.20
C LEU A 302 -30.58 -4.74 8.15
N GLY A 303 -30.51 -3.42 7.93
CA GLY A 303 -31.16 -2.44 8.79
C GLY A 303 -30.67 -2.52 10.24
N ALA A 304 -31.61 -2.70 11.18
CA ALA A 304 -31.29 -2.80 12.62
C ALA A 304 -30.52 -4.09 12.99
N GLU A 305 -30.55 -5.12 12.14
CA GLU A 305 -29.84 -6.37 12.38
C GLU A 305 -28.35 -6.29 12.04
N HIS A 306 -27.87 -5.18 11.46
CA HIS A 306 -26.48 -5.00 11.08
C HIS A 306 -25.49 -5.18 12.26
N ASP A 307 -25.89 -4.79 13.47
CA ASP A 307 -25.03 -4.87 14.65
C ASP A 307 -25.04 -6.26 15.31
N ASP A 308 -25.91 -7.18 14.85
CA ASP A 308 -25.92 -8.56 15.34
C ASP A 308 -24.65 -9.29 14.86
N PRO A 309 -23.86 -9.89 15.78
CA PRO A 309 -22.67 -10.67 15.44
C PRO A 309 -22.90 -11.74 14.36
N LYS A 310 -24.11 -12.30 14.28
CA LYS A 310 -24.50 -13.29 13.27
C LYS A 310 -24.29 -12.78 11.84
N PHE A 311 -24.56 -11.50 11.59
CA PHE A 311 -24.44 -10.89 10.26
C PHE A 311 -23.11 -10.16 10.04
N ASN A 312 -22.26 -10.12 11.07
CA ASN A 312 -20.87 -9.66 11.01
C ASN A 312 -19.88 -10.83 10.82
N ASN A 313 -20.31 -11.89 10.13
CA ASN A 313 -19.46 -13.02 9.83
C ASN A 313 -18.43 -12.66 8.73
N LEU A 314 -17.16 -12.50 9.13
CA LEU A 314 -16.03 -12.20 8.24
C LEU A 314 -15.87 -13.14 7.04
N GLY A 315 -16.20 -14.43 7.18
CA GLY A 315 -16.17 -15.37 6.05
C GLY A 315 -17.19 -15.01 4.97
N GLN A 316 -18.43 -14.70 5.38
CA GLN A 316 -19.48 -14.22 4.46
C GLN A 316 -19.12 -12.86 3.86
N LEU A 317 -18.63 -11.94 4.69
CA LEU A 317 -18.25 -10.59 4.25
C LEU A 317 -17.09 -10.62 3.25
N LEU A 318 -16.07 -11.46 3.48
CA LEU A 318 -14.95 -11.61 2.54
C LEU A 318 -15.40 -12.19 1.20
N MET A 319 -16.25 -13.23 1.22
CA MET A 319 -16.85 -13.79 0.00
C MET A 319 -17.71 -12.76 -0.73
N GLY A 320 -18.54 -12.00 0.00
CA GLY A 320 -19.38 -10.95 -0.54
C GLY A 320 -18.55 -9.82 -1.18
N PHE A 321 -17.45 -9.41 -0.54
CA PHE A 321 -16.53 -8.42 -1.08
C PHE A 321 -15.93 -8.87 -2.41
N PHE A 322 -15.40 -10.09 -2.47
CA PHE A 322 -14.84 -10.64 -3.72
C PHE A 322 -15.90 -10.84 -4.80
N THR A 323 -17.13 -11.19 -4.41
CA THR A 323 -18.26 -11.29 -5.34
C THR A 323 -18.60 -9.95 -5.96
N LEU A 324 -18.77 -8.92 -5.13
CA LEU A 324 -19.07 -7.57 -5.61
C LEU A 324 -17.95 -7.04 -6.50
N TYR A 325 -16.72 -6.95 -5.99
CA TYR A 325 -15.65 -6.27 -6.73
C TYR A 325 -14.93 -7.16 -7.75
N GLY A 326 -15.05 -8.49 -7.66
CA GLY A 326 -14.51 -9.43 -8.65
C GLY A 326 -15.44 -9.68 -9.83
N ARG A 327 -16.76 -9.67 -9.60
CA ARG A 327 -17.76 -10.06 -10.59
C ARG A 327 -18.78 -8.97 -10.91
N ASP A 328 -19.48 -8.47 -9.89
CA ASP A 328 -20.78 -7.80 -10.06
C ASP A 328 -20.72 -6.28 -10.24
N PHE A 329 -19.68 -5.63 -9.73
CA PHE A 329 -19.57 -4.17 -9.78
C PHE A 329 -19.35 -3.67 -11.21
N ASN A 330 -20.20 -2.73 -11.65
CA ASN A 330 -20.06 -2.08 -12.95
C ASN A 330 -18.95 -1.01 -12.90
N TYR A 331 -17.73 -1.45 -13.21
CA TYR A 331 -16.56 -0.57 -13.32
C TYR A 331 -16.64 0.43 -14.46
N THR A 332 -17.50 0.22 -15.46
CA THR A 332 -17.58 1.08 -16.64
C THR A 332 -18.29 2.39 -16.31
N ASP A 333 -19.50 2.28 -15.77
CA ASP A 333 -20.42 3.42 -15.70
C ASP A 333 -20.51 4.01 -14.28
N LEU A 334 -20.25 3.20 -13.26
CA LEU A 334 -20.49 3.61 -11.87
C LEU A 334 -19.22 4.12 -11.18
N ALA A 335 -19.43 5.11 -10.33
CA ALA A 335 -18.50 5.59 -9.33
C ALA A 335 -19.08 5.40 -7.93
N ILE A 336 -18.19 5.35 -6.94
CA ILE A 336 -18.54 5.04 -5.55
C ILE A 336 -18.40 6.30 -4.69
N SER A 337 -19.38 6.57 -3.84
CA SER A 337 -19.26 7.49 -2.71
C SER A 337 -19.49 6.75 -1.41
N VAL A 338 -18.65 6.99 -0.41
CA VAL A 338 -18.87 6.51 0.97
C VAL A 338 -19.51 7.56 1.87
N ARG A 339 -19.79 8.76 1.34
CA ARG A 339 -20.42 9.84 2.11
C ARG A 339 -21.89 9.53 2.34
N ASN A 340 -22.44 10.11 3.42
CA ASN A 340 -23.87 10.03 3.75
C ASN A 340 -24.45 8.60 3.77
N GLY A 341 -23.66 7.63 4.24
CA GLY A 341 -24.09 6.22 4.32
C GLY A 341 -23.87 5.41 3.03
N GLY A 342 -23.19 5.96 2.04
CA GLY A 342 -22.72 5.24 0.86
C GLY A 342 -23.71 5.27 -0.31
N SER A 343 -23.21 5.45 -1.53
CA SER A 343 -24.03 5.42 -2.76
C SER A 343 -23.18 5.13 -3.99
N TYR A 344 -23.85 4.70 -5.06
CA TYR A 344 -23.29 4.65 -6.41
C TYR A 344 -23.91 5.76 -7.26
N PHE A 345 -23.13 6.35 -8.15
CA PHE A 345 -23.56 7.38 -9.08
C PHE A 345 -22.87 7.20 -10.43
N TYR A 346 -23.38 7.82 -11.49
CA TYR A 346 -22.78 7.67 -12.81
C TYR A 346 -21.52 8.52 -12.94
N LYS A 347 -20.47 7.97 -13.55
CA LYS A 347 -19.22 8.70 -13.81
C LYS A 347 -19.43 9.93 -14.69
N GLU A 348 -20.40 9.87 -15.60
CA GLU A 348 -20.78 10.96 -16.49
C GLU A 348 -21.20 12.21 -15.71
N ASP A 349 -21.95 12.04 -14.62
CA ASP A 349 -22.42 13.13 -13.75
C ASP A 349 -21.28 14.02 -13.23
N ARG A 350 -20.06 13.45 -13.13
CA ARG A 350 -18.87 14.15 -12.64
C ARG A 350 -17.76 14.30 -13.67
N ARG A 351 -18.00 13.93 -14.94
CA ARG A 351 -16.97 13.90 -15.99
C ARG A 351 -15.74 13.09 -15.57
N TRP A 352 -15.97 11.97 -14.89
CA TRP A 352 -14.93 11.03 -14.48
C TRP A 352 -14.79 9.84 -15.44
N TYR A 353 -15.72 9.72 -16.39
CA TYR A 353 -15.60 8.76 -17.47
C TYR A 353 -14.41 9.09 -18.36
N ASP A 354 -13.65 8.07 -18.74
CA ASP A 354 -12.46 8.18 -19.59
C ASP A 354 -12.55 7.11 -20.68
N ASP A 355 -12.82 7.54 -21.92
CA ASP A 355 -12.95 6.66 -23.09
C ASP A 355 -11.71 5.79 -23.32
N SER A 356 -10.53 6.27 -22.93
CA SER A 356 -9.28 5.52 -23.07
C SER A 356 -9.12 4.43 -22.00
N ARG A 357 -9.83 4.56 -20.88
CA ARG A 357 -9.74 3.70 -19.69
C ARG A 357 -11.11 3.45 -19.06
N PRO A 358 -12.05 2.81 -19.80
CA PRO A 358 -13.43 2.68 -19.34
C PRO A 358 -13.58 1.86 -18.04
N PHE A 359 -12.70 0.87 -17.81
CA PHE A 359 -12.75 -0.04 -16.66
C PHE A 359 -12.04 0.49 -15.40
N LEU A 360 -11.69 1.77 -15.37
CA LEU A 360 -11.06 2.38 -14.21
C LEU A 360 -12.07 2.45 -13.07
N ILE A 361 -11.67 2.06 -11.85
CA ILE A 361 -12.51 2.34 -10.69
C ILE A 361 -12.55 3.85 -10.47
N SER A 362 -13.73 4.37 -10.17
CA SER A 362 -13.88 5.76 -9.77
C SER A 362 -14.52 5.85 -8.40
N MET A 363 -13.93 6.65 -7.52
CA MET A 363 -14.40 6.78 -6.15
C MET A 363 -14.17 8.19 -5.63
N GLU A 364 -15.21 8.76 -5.04
CA GLU A 364 -15.18 10.08 -4.44
C GLU A 364 -14.28 10.12 -3.21
N ASN A 365 -13.34 11.06 -3.18
CA ASN A 365 -12.61 11.38 -1.97
C ASN A 365 -13.57 12.03 -0.94
N PRO A 366 -13.77 11.45 0.26
CA PRO A 366 -14.71 12.00 1.24
C PRO A 366 -14.29 13.37 1.79
N ASN A 367 -12.98 13.66 1.81
CA ASN A 367 -12.42 14.92 2.27
C ASN A 367 -12.35 15.97 1.14
N GLU A 368 -12.27 15.53 -0.11
CA GLU A 368 -12.20 16.39 -1.29
C GLU A 368 -13.11 15.87 -2.41
N PRO A 369 -14.45 16.06 -2.32
CA PRO A 369 -15.44 15.44 -3.22
C PRO A 369 -15.21 15.60 -4.74
N SER A 370 -14.46 16.62 -5.16
CA SER A 370 -14.09 16.83 -6.57
C SER A 370 -13.02 15.87 -7.09
N LEU A 371 -12.33 15.13 -6.21
CA LEU A 371 -11.23 14.25 -6.56
C LEU A 371 -11.69 12.78 -6.63
N ASP A 372 -11.32 12.15 -7.74
CA ASP A 372 -11.41 10.70 -7.91
C ASP A 372 -10.13 10.03 -7.36
N ILE A 373 -10.26 9.25 -6.29
CA ILE A 373 -9.14 8.51 -5.69
C ILE A 373 -8.78 7.23 -6.45
N GLY A 374 -9.66 6.78 -7.35
CA GLY A 374 -9.44 5.62 -8.23
C GLY A 374 -8.67 5.93 -9.52
N LYS A 375 -8.48 7.22 -9.85
CA LYS A 375 -7.92 7.69 -11.13
C LYS A 375 -6.57 7.10 -11.54
N ASN A 376 -5.75 6.68 -10.56
CA ASN A 376 -4.42 6.13 -10.80
C ASN A 376 -4.39 4.60 -10.81
N SER A 377 -5.50 3.92 -10.55
CA SER A 377 -5.57 2.45 -10.47
C SER A 377 -5.77 1.80 -11.84
N TYR A 378 -4.86 2.05 -12.78
CA TYR A 378 -4.99 1.59 -14.17
C TYR A 378 -4.85 0.06 -14.35
N GLU A 379 -4.34 -0.67 -13.35
CA GLU A 379 -4.30 -2.14 -13.31
C GLU A 379 -5.59 -2.76 -12.73
N MET A 380 -6.69 -2.00 -12.65
CA MET A 380 -7.94 -2.46 -12.04
C MET A 380 -8.49 -3.76 -12.65
N ARG A 381 -8.24 -4.04 -13.94
CA ARG A 381 -8.62 -5.32 -14.55
C ARG A 381 -7.91 -6.51 -13.90
N THR A 382 -6.62 -6.36 -13.60
CA THR A 382 -5.81 -7.37 -12.92
C THR A 382 -6.28 -7.57 -11.48
N VAL A 383 -6.66 -6.48 -10.81
CA VAL A 383 -7.26 -6.51 -9.46
C VAL A 383 -8.61 -7.25 -9.47
N LYS A 384 -9.52 -6.89 -10.38
CA LYS A 384 -10.82 -7.56 -10.55
C LYS A 384 -10.65 -9.06 -10.79
N ARG A 385 -9.75 -9.47 -11.69
CA ARG A 385 -9.44 -10.89 -11.94
C ARG A 385 -8.90 -11.60 -10.70
N SER A 386 -8.05 -10.92 -9.93
CA SER A 386 -7.51 -11.47 -8.68
C SER A 386 -8.60 -11.69 -7.64
N PHE A 387 -9.53 -10.74 -7.51
CA PHE A 387 -10.71 -10.88 -6.64
C PHE A 387 -11.64 -12.00 -7.10
N GLU A 388 -11.91 -12.11 -8.41
CA GLU A 388 -12.74 -13.20 -8.95
C GLU A 388 -12.09 -14.57 -8.75
N TYR A 389 -10.78 -14.68 -8.95
CA TYR A 389 -10.05 -15.91 -8.66
C TYR A 389 -10.14 -16.29 -7.18
N ALA A 390 -9.95 -15.33 -6.27
CA ALA A 390 -10.09 -15.57 -4.84
C ALA A 390 -11.51 -16.03 -4.47
N ARG A 391 -12.53 -15.43 -5.08
CA ARG A 391 -13.93 -15.85 -4.93
C ARG A 391 -14.13 -17.30 -5.34
N LEU A 392 -13.64 -17.69 -6.52
CA LEU A 392 -13.79 -19.03 -7.06
C LEU A 392 -13.10 -20.08 -6.19
N VAL A 393 -11.87 -19.81 -5.76
CA VAL A 393 -11.09 -20.72 -4.89
C VAL A 393 -11.78 -20.89 -3.54
N LEU A 394 -12.17 -19.80 -2.88
CA LEU A 394 -12.89 -19.88 -1.60
C LEU A 394 -14.23 -20.58 -1.75
N GLN A 395 -14.96 -20.36 -2.85
CA GLN A 395 -16.27 -20.98 -3.06
C GLN A 395 -16.12 -22.49 -3.27
N HIS A 396 -15.10 -22.91 -4.02
CA HIS A 396 -14.79 -24.32 -4.20
C HIS A 396 -14.43 -24.97 -2.86
N GLU A 397 -13.61 -24.32 -2.04
CA GLU A 397 -13.22 -24.86 -0.73
C GLU A 397 -14.42 -24.93 0.22
N ILE A 398 -15.28 -23.92 0.23
CA ILE A 398 -16.52 -23.92 1.01
C ILE A 398 -17.44 -25.08 0.60
N ASN A 399 -17.61 -25.31 -0.71
CA ASN A 399 -18.43 -26.42 -1.21
C ASN A 399 -17.82 -27.77 -0.85
N ARG A 400 -16.49 -27.91 -0.93
CA ARG A 400 -15.76 -29.11 -0.60
C ARG A 400 -15.88 -29.45 0.90
N HIS A 401 -15.65 -28.49 1.80
CA HIS A 401 -15.89 -28.66 3.24
C HIS A 401 -17.35 -28.93 3.59
N GLY A 402 -18.30 -28.43 2.80
CA GLY A 402 -19.73 -28.74 2.97
C GLY A 402 -20.09 -30.18 2.59
N GLN A 403 -19.32 -30.82 1.70
CA GLN A 403 -19.50 -32.21 1.28
C GLN A 403 -18.80 -33.21 2.20
N PHE A 404 -17.61 -32.85 2.69
CA PHE A 404 -16.81 -33.67 3.60
C PHE A 404 -16.81 -33.02 4.97
N ASN A 405 -17.55 -33.59 5.93
CA ASN A 405 -17.54 -33.10 7.31
C ASN A 405 -16.09 -33.00 7.81
N ALA A 406 -15.66 -31.79 8.19
CA ALA A 406 -14.36 -31.51 8.80
C ALA A 406 -13.14 -31.89 7.93
N LEU A 407 -12.83 -31.10 6.90
CA LEU A 407 -11.53 -31.20 6.22
C LEU A 407 -10.44 -30.46 7.03
N PRO A 408 -9.31 -31.12 7.35
CA PRO A 408 -8.21 -30.46 8.04
C PRO A 408 -7.51 -29.47 7.13
N GLY A 409 -7.11 -28.31 7.68
CA GLY A 409 -6.26 -27.30 7.03
C GLY A 409 -6.85 -25.90 6.94
N SER A 410 -6.23 -25.07 6.10
CA SER A 410 -6.43 -23.62 6.05
C SER A 410 -7.28 -23.20 4.84
N ILE A 411 -8.44 -22.58 5.10
CA ILE A 411 -9.34 -22.03 4.07
C ILE A 411 -8.75 -20.72 3.56
N LEU A 412 -8.34 -19.82 4.45
CA LEU A 412 -7.72 -18.54 4.10
C LEU A 412 -6.39 -18.73 3.36
N GLY A 413 -5.66 -19.80 3.70
CA GLY A 413 -4.39 -20.19 3.11
C GLY A 413 -4.46 -20.57 1.63
N THR A 414 -5.67 -20.73 1.09
CA THR A 414 -5.90 -20.93 -0.35
C THR A 414 -5.73 -19.62 -1.14
N ILE A 415 -5.94 -18.47 -0.51
CA ILE A 415 -5.82 -17.14 -1.14
C ILE A 415 -4.66 -16.30 -0.59
N ILE A 416 -4.22 -16.58 0.64
CA ILE A 416 -3.03 -16.01 1.28
C ILE A 416 -1.95 -17.08 1.38
N GLN A 417 -0.82 -16.88 0.70
CA GLN A 417 0.29 -17.84 0.74
C GLN A 417 1.15 -17.62 1.99
N ALA A 418 1.70 -18.70 2.57
CA ALA A 418 2.67 -18.59 3.66
C ALA A 418 4.05 -18.19 3.11
N ASP A 419 4.26 -16.89 2.88
CA ASP A 419 5.56 -16.37 2.46
C ASP A 419 6.59 -16.37 3.61
N SER A 420 7.84 -16.04 3.28
CA SER A 420 8.94 -16.03 4.25
C SER A 420 8.71 -15.10 5.44
N ASN A 421 7.89 -14.06 5.29
CA ASN A 421 7.61 -13.10 6.36
C ASN A 421 6.64 -13.70 7.37
N LEU A 422 5.61 -14.42 6.90
CA LEU A 422 4.69 -15.13 7.79
C LEU A 422 5.33 -16.34 8.45
N VAL A 423 6.15 -17.11 7.72
CA VAL A 423 6.76 -18.34 8.26
C VAL A 423 7.78 -18.05 9.36
N LYS A 424 8.52 -16.94 9.25
CA LYS A 424 9.55 -16.55 10.23
C LYS A 424 9.01 -15.71 11.38
N ARG A 425 7.73 -15.30 11.32
CA ARG A 425 7.13 -14.43 12.32
C ARG A 425 6.80 -15.22 13.58
N GLU A 426 7.18 -14.66 14.71
CA GLU A 426 6.66 -15.08 16.01
C GLU A 426 5.33 -14.36 16.29
N PRO A 427 4.26 -15.08 16.68
CA PRO A 427 2.99 -14.46 17.00
C PRO A 427 3.10 -13.57 18.25
N PRO A 428 2.30 -12.51 18.36
CA PRO A 428 2.25 -11.72 19.60
C PRO A 428 1.61 -12.55 20.74
N GLU A 429 2.07 -12.32 21.98
CA GLU A 429 1.54 -12.98 23.18
C GLU A 429 0.08 -12.57 23.49
N SER A 430 -0.28 -11.36 23.12
CA SER A 430 -1.61 -10.80 23.27
C SER A 430 -2.13 -10.27 21.94
N PHE A 431 -3.45 -10.20 21.80
CA PHE A 431 -4.05 -9.52 20.66
C PHE A 431 -3.71 -8.03 20.80
N GLY A 432 -2.73 -7.57 20.01
CA GLY A 432 -2.06 -6.27 20.21
C GLY A 432 -2.94 -5.02 20.08
N TYR A 433 -4.25 -5.17 19.85
CA TYR A 433 -5.22 -4.06 19.77
C TYR A 433 -6.62 -4.48 20.20
N ASP A 434 -7.33 -3.66 20.96
CA ASP A 434 -8.74 -3.92 21.24
C ASP A 434 -9.56 -3.98 19.94
N ILE A 435 -10.39 -5.03 19.81
CA ILE A 435 -11.44 -5.04 18.78
C ILE A 435 -12.40 -3.90 19.15
N LEU A 436 -12.39 -2.83 18.36
CA LEU A 436 -13.24 -1.67 18.62
C LEU A 436 -14.71 -2.06 18.38
N HIS A 437 -15.46 -2.18 19.46
CA HIS A 437 -16.91 -2.34 19.42
C HIS A 437 -17.60 -0.99 19.12
N HIS A 438 -18.79 -1.08 18.52
CA HIS A 438 -19.60 0.12 18.29
C HIS A 438 -20.02 0.73 19.63
N ASP A 439 -19.48 1.91 19.92
CA ASP A 439 -19.87 2.76 21.04
C ASP A 439 -20.44 4.06 20.46
N PRO A 440 -21.76 4.32 20.59
CA PRO A 440 -22.42 5.48 19.98
C PRO A 440 -21.83 6.83 20.42
N GLU A 441 -21.46 6.98 21.69
CA GLU A 441 -20.93 8.24 22.23
C GLU A 441 -19.52 8.50 21.67
N LYS A 442 -18.65 7.48 21.76
CA LYS A 442 -17.30 7.50 21.20
C LYS A 442 -17.30 7.68 19.68
N LYS A 443 -18.29 7.12 18.98
CA LYS A 443 -18.47 7.31 17.54
C LYS A 443 -18.85 8.74 17.20
N ALA A 444 -19.75 9.35 17.97
CA ALA A 444 -20.14 10.75 17.81
C ALA A 444 -18.96 11.71 18.08
N GLU A 445 -18.17 11.45 19.12
CA GLU A 445 -16.97 12.24 19.45
C GLU A 445 -15.93 12.19 18.32
N ILE A 446 -15.58 10.99 17.83
CA ILE A 446 -14.63 10.85 16.72
C ILE A 446 -15.18 11.49 15.45
N ARG A 447 -16.48 11.38 15.18
CA ARG A 447 -17.11 12.04 14.04
C ARG A 447 -16.96 13.56 14.13
N LYS A 448 -17.19 14.16 15.29
CA LYS A 448 -16.95 15.59 15.51
C LYS A 448 -15.49 15.95 15.27
N ARG A 449 -14.54 15.14 15.77
CA ARG A 449 -13.10 15.35 15.55
C ARG A 449 -12.72 15.31 14.08
N TYR A 450 -13.25 14.34 13.35
CA TYR A 450 -13.10 14.23 11.90
C TYR A 450 -13.65 15.47 11.17
N GLU A 451 -14.89 15.88 11.48
CA GLU A 451 -15.54 17.04 10.86
C GLU A 451 -14.75 18.33 11.13
N MET A 452 -14.30 18.56 12.36
CA MET A 452 -13.44 19.71 12.72
C MET A 452 -12.15 19.74 11.89
N ARG A 453 -11.39 18.64 11.84
CA ARG A 453 -10.12 18.61 11.09
C ARG A 453 -10.32 18.73 9.59
N ARG A 454 -11.35 18.10 9.04
CA ARG A 454 -11.71 18.23 7.61
C ARG A 454 -11.99 19.70 7.27
N ASP A 455 -12.76 20.39 8.11
CA ASP A 455 -13.15 21.79 7.84
C ASP A 455 -11.95 22.74 8.02
N GLU A 456 -11.07 22.50 8.99
CA GLU A 456 -9.79 23.21 9.14
C GLU A 456 -8.89 23.05 7.91
N GLU A 457 -8.75 21.82 7.40
CA GLU A 457 -7.97 21.54 6.19
C GLU A 457 -8.55 22.23 4.96
N ALA A 458 -9.88 22.16 4.79
CA ALA A 458 -10.57 22.84 3.71
C ALA A 458 -10.38 24.37 3.77
N SER A 459 -10.44 24.96 4.97
CA SER A 459 -10.19 26.39 5.20
C SER A 459 -8.76 26.79 4.84
N LYS A 460 -7.76 26.03 5.33
CA LYS A 460 -6.34 26.26 5.01
C LYS A 460 -6.08 26.19 3.51
N LYS A 461 -6.67 25.20 2.82
CA LYS A 461 -6.55 25.04 1.37
C LYS A 461 -7.14 26.22 0.60
N ARG A 462 -8.35 26.67 0.96
CA ARG A 462 -8.99 27.86 0.38
C ARG A 462 -8.13 29.12 0.58
N ALA A 463 -7.55 29.30 1.77
CA ALA A 463 -6.66 30.42 2.05
C ALA A 463 -5.38 30.39 1.18
N THR A 464 -4.79 29.20 0.96
CA THR A 464 -3.61 29.06 0.10
C THR A 464 -3.94 29.29 -1.38
N GLU A 465 -5.08 28.81 -1.85
CA GLU A 465 -5.57 29.07 -3.21
C GLU A 465 -5.86 30.56 -3.44
N ALA A 466 -6.50 31.22 -2.47
CA ALA A 466 -6.74 32.67 -2.51
C ALA A 466 -5.42 33.46 -2.56
N ALA A 467 -4.42 33.07 -1.76
CA ALA A 467 -3.09 33.71 -1.77
C ALA A 467 -2.36 33.53 -3.11
N LYS A 468 -2.48 32.36 -3.76
CA LYS A 468 -1.93 32.11 -5.10
C LYS A 468 -2.60 32.97 -6.17
N ASN A 469 -3.93 33.06 -6.13
CA ASN A 469 -4.69 33.89 -7.06
C ASN A 469 -4.37 35.39 -6.88
N ASN A 470 -4.18 35.85 -5.63
CA ASN A 470 -3.79 37.23 -5.36
C ASN A 470 -2.36 37.55 -5.85
N ARG A 471 -1.43 36.59 -5.77
CA ARG A 471 -0.07 36.72 -6.32
C ARG A 471 -0.05 36.74 -7.87
N GLN A 472 -0.95 36.01 -8.53
CA GLN A 472 -1.09 36.07 -9.99
C GLN A 472 -1.77 37.37 -10.46
N ASN A 473 -2.76 37.86 -9.71
CA ASN A 473 -3.41 39.14 -10.02
C ASN A 473 -2.52 40.37 -9.73
N GLY A 474 -1.53 40.26 -8.84
CA GLY A 474 -0.52 41.30 -8.57
C GLY A 474 0.52 41.51 -9.69
N THR A 475 0.47 40.70 -10.76
CA THR A 475 1.37 40.83 -11.93
C THR A 475 0.68 41.28 -13.22
N ASN A 476 -0.59 41.71 -13.16
CA ASN A 476 -1.34 42.22 -14.32
C ASN A 476 -1.11 43.72 -14.60
N GLU A 477 0.12 44.21 -14.45
CA GLU A 477 0.53 45.42 -15.16
C GLU A 477 1.16 45.02 -16.50
N PRO A 478 0.54 45.38 -17.64
CA PRO A 478 1.10 45.04 -18.93
C PRO A 478 2.48 45.71 -19.11
N PRO A 479 3.43 45.05 -19.78
CA PRO A 479 4.86 45.43 -19.79
C PRO A 479 5.15 46.88 -20.21
N TYR A 480 4.24 47.51 -20.95
CA TYR A 480 4.38 48.88 -21.45
C TYR A 480 4.22 49.98 -20.39
N LYS A 481 3.70 49.66 -19.19
CA LYS A 481 3.55 50.64 -18.10
C LYS A 481 4.77 50.75 -17.17
N ARG A 482 5.74 49.83 -17.26
CA ARG A 482 6.96 49.84 -16.43
C ARG A 482 8.03 50.85 -16.85
N TRP A 483 7.83 51.60 -17.94
CA TRP A 483 8.81 52.54 -18.49
C TRP A 483 8.18 53.90 -18.81
N ARG A 484 7.89 54.71 -17.78
CA ARG A 484 7.96 56.18 -17.89
C ARG A 484 8.34 56.75 -16.53
N GLY A 485 9.50 57.40 -16.45
CA GLY A 485 9.85 58.18 -15.26
C GLY A 485 11.33 58.34 -14.92
N ARG A 486 12.23 58.50 -15.90
CA ARG A 486 13.47 59.25 -15.65
C ARG A 486 14.02 59.82 -16.95
N THR A 487 14.51 61.05 -16.86
CA THR A 487 15.18 61.88 -17.88
C THR A 487 14.26 62.74 -18.78
N SER A 488 14.08 64.00 -18.41
CA SER A 488 14.82 65.10 -19.06
C SER A 488 14.76 66.36 -18.20
N ARG A 489 15.92 66.78 -17.70
CA ARG A 489 16.17 68.12 -17.17
C ARG A 489 17.10 68.76 -18.20
N ALA A 490 16.61 69.67 -19.04
CA ALA A 490 17.41 70.61 -19.80
C ALA A 490 16.51 71.66 -20.45
N TYR A 491 16.81 72.92 -20.11
CA TYR A 491 16.27 74.21 -20.55
C TYR A 491 14.93 74.64 -19.96
#